data_AF-A0AAD5SQQ3-F1
#
_entry.id   AF-A0AAD5SQQ3-F1
#
_cell.length_a   1.000
_cell.length_b   1.000
_cell.length_c   1.000
_cell.angle_alpha   90.00
_cell.angle_beta   90.00
_cell.angle_gamma   90.00
#
_symmetry.space_group_name_H-M   'P 1'
#
loop_
_entity.id
_entity.type
_entity.pdbx_description
1 polymer ?
#
loop_
_entity_poly.entity_id
_entity_poly.type
_entity_poly.pdbx_seq_one_letter_code
_entity_poly.pdbx_strand_id
1 'polypeptide(L)'
;MMVPDDLVKLCNKPSAKDCEIDFLAMRAIEDQTHATIARLVSTIWINEYYYGERNRVWYYFKNHSWKTSPYGGHITFHIMSDLFEILMARIKILDIDKKWCSKLKAKLSAINFANQIRDTAALHFSNRKHFDEFKLKLDSNLNLLCFKNGVYDLKLGMLRDVMPDDNISMQIDYCFEPYNLNNQIIPDEEMRIFYLMRLASALGGHLCNKLMILIGARANGKSLLVQQLLELALGPYAISWSTQLLKQEFNVCSPNPELASANKKRFINV
;
A
#
# COMPACT_ATOMS: atom_id res chain seq x y z
N MET A 1 41.65 2.99 -13.66
CA MET A 1 41.40 4.34 -13.12
C MET A 1 40.85 4.14 -11.71
N MET A 2 41.74 4.19 -10.71
CA MET A 2 41.37 3.95 -9.31
C MET A 2 40.51 5.13 -8.84
N VAL A 3 39.30 4.84 -8.38
CA VAL A 3 38.46 5.83 -7.70
C VAL A 3 39.19 6.17 -6.39
N PRO A 4 39.50 7.45 -6.11
CA PRO A 4 40.19 7.83 -4.88
C PRO A 4 39.42 7.34 -3.66
N ASP A 5 40.11 6.69 -2.71
CA ASP A 5 39.55 6.15 -1.45
C ASP A 5 38.73 7.18 -0.65
N ASP A 6 38.94 8.47 -0.90
CA ASP A 6 38.21 9.57 -0.27
C ASP A 6 36.76 9.72 -0.79
N LEU A 7 36.46 9.30 -2.03
CA LEU A 7 35.08 9.27 -2.55
C LEU A 7 34.29 8.09 -1.99
N VAL A 8 34.94 6.95 -1.73
CA VAL A 8 34.32 5.78 -1.08
C VAL A 8 33.94 6.09 0.37
N LYS A 9 34.74 6.89 1.08
CA LYS A 9 34.45 7.37 2.45
C LYS A 9 33.29 8.37 2.51
N LEU A 10 33.06 9.16 1.45
CA LEU A 10 31.91 10.06 1.34
C LEU A 10 30.59 9.30 1.10
N CYS A 11 30.63 8.17 0.39
CA CYS A 11 29.47 7.29 0.20
C CYS A 11 29.11 6.46 1.45
N ASN A 12 30.04 6.29 2.39
CA ASN A 12 29.85 5.48 3.61
C ASN A 12 29.50 6.31 4.86
N LYS A 13 29.10 7.58 4.72
CA LYS A 13 28.55 8.32 5.86
C LYS A 13 27.17 7.77 6.18
N PRO A 14 26.91 7.35 7.44
CA PRO A 14 25.57 6.94 7.84
C PRO A 14 24.58 8.06 7.51
N SER A 15 23.42 7.69 6.95
CA SER A 15 22.38 8.67 6.66
C SER A 15 21.98 9.40 7.96
N ALA A 16 21.47 10.62 7.88
CA ALA A 16 21.00 11.34 9.07
C ALA A 16 19.98 10.51 9.89
N LYS A 17 19.20 9.66 9.19
CA LYS A 17 18.27 8.69 9.78
C LYS A 17 19.00 7.57 10.53
N ASP A 18 20.07 7.03 9.98
CA ASP A 18 20.86 5.99 10.65
C ASP A 18 21.49 6.50 11.95
N CYS A 19 22.00 7.73 11.94
CA CYS A 19 22.51 8.38 13.14
C CYS A 19 21.42 8.58 14.22
N GLU A 20 20.20 9.00 13.82
CA GLU A 20 19.07 9.13 14.76
C GLU A 20 18.67 7.76 15.34
N ILE A 21 18.65 6.72 14.50
CA ILE A 21 18.37 5.34 14.94
C ILE A 21 19.41 4.86 15.94
N ASP A 22 20.70 5.08 15.67
CA ASP A 22 21.79 4.67 16.56
C ASP A 22 21.69 5.36 17.93
N PHE A 23 21.45 6.67 17.93
CA PHE A 23 21.25 7.44 19.16
C PHE A 23 20.03 6.96 19.97
N LEU A 24 18.90 6.73 19.30
CA LEU A 24 17.70 6.25 19.96
C LEU A 24 17.84 4.80 20.44
N ALA A 25 18.60 3.97 19.72
CA ALA A 25 18.89 2.59 20.12
C ALA A 25 19.72 2.56 21.40
N MET A 26 20.79 3.37 21.51
CA MET A 26 21.59 3.51 22.72
C MET A 26 20.70 3.86 23.92
N ARG A 27 19.89 4.92 23.79
CA ARG A 27 18.98 5.34 24.86
C ARG A 27 17.94 4.29 25.23
N ALA A 28 17.38 3.60 24.24
CA ALA A 28 16.39 2.55 24.46
C ALA A 28 16.97 1.37 25.24
N ILE A 29 18.25 1.06 25.05
CA ILE A 29 18.96 -0.01 25.79
C ILE A 29 19.22 0.39 27.23
N GLU A 30 19.61 1.65 27.46
CA GLU A 30 19.89 2.22 28.78
C GLU A 30 18.63 2.39 29.63
N ASP A 31 17.62 3.09 29.11
CA ASP A 31 16.43 3.47 29.88
C ASP A 31 15.32 2.41 29.87
N GLN A 32 15.24 1.60 28.81
CA GLN A 32 14.22 0.56 28.61
C GLN A 32 12.78 1.04 28.85
N THR A 33 12.51 2.30 28.53
CA THR A 33 11.20 2.93 28.66
C THR A 33 10.38 2.71 27.39
N HIS A 34 9.06 2.52 27.55
CA HIS A 34 8.18 2.40 26.39
C HIS A 34 8.20 3.66 25.52
N ALA A 35 8.43 4.84 26.10
CA ALA A 35 8.49 6.11 25.38
C ALA A 35 9.70 6.23 24.46
N THR A 36 10.91 5.93 24.95
CA THR A 36 12.12 5.95 24.11
C THR A 36 12.06 4.88 23.03
N ILE A 37 11.60 3.68 23.40
CA ILE A 37 11.43 2.57 22.44
C ILE A 37 10.37 2.94 21.38
N ALA A 38 9.27 3.58 21.76
CA ALA A 38 8.25 4.03 20.80
C ALA A 38 8.79 5.05 19.80
N ARG A 39 9.64 5.98 20.25
CA ARG A 39 10.36 6.91 19.35
C ARG A 39 11.25 6.17 18.37
N LEU A 40 12.02 5.20 18.84
CA LEU A 40 12.87 4.35 18.01
C LEU A 40 12.04 3.60 16.96
N VAL A 41 10.98 2.92 17.40
CA VAL A 41 10.01 2.19 16.55
C VAL A 41 9.45 3.09 15.44
N SER A 42 9.03 4.31 15.79
CA SER A 42 8.51 5.28 14.82
C SER A 42 9.54 5.78 13.81
N THR A 43 10.83 5.71 14.15
CA THR A 43 11.94 6.15 13.29
C THR A 43 12.38 5.02 12.35
N ILE A 44 12.48 3.80 12.86
CA ILE A 44 12.82 2.60 12.08
C ILE A 44 11.76 2.39 10.99
N TRP A 45 10.51 2.19 11.40
CA TRP A 45 9.42 1.84 10.49
C TRP A 45 8.62 3.05 9.99
N ILE A 46 9.30 4.20 9.88
CA ILE A 46 8.68 5.44 9.42
C ILE A 46 8.01 5.28 8.05
N ASN A 47 8.52 4.44 7.15
CA ASN A 47 7.93 4.27 5.81
C ASN A 47 6.91 3.13 5.71
N GLU A 48 6.78 2.31 6.76
CA GLU A 48 5.96 1.09 6.71
C GLU A 48 4.62 1.25 7.43
N TYR A 49 4.47 2.25 8.30
CA TYR A 49 3.24 2.45 9.07
C TYR A 49 2.72 3.88 8.99
N TYR A 50 1.40 3.99 9.12
CA TYR A 50 0.68 5.21 9.45
C TYR A 50 -0.34 4.93 10.55
N TYR A 51 -0.68 5.95 11.34
CA TYR A 51 -1.74 5.87 12.33
C TYR A 51 -2.78 6.96 12.09
N GLY A 52 -4.03 6.55 11.92
CA GLY A 52 -5.16 7.46 11.81
C GLY A 52 -5.77 7.73 13.18
N GLU A 53 -5.56 8.93 13.73
CA GLU A 53 -6.04 9.30 15.06
C GLU A 53 -7.58 9.37 15.12
N ARG A 54 -8.21 9.95 14.10
CA ARG A 54 -9.67 10.12 14.04
C ARG A 54 -10.45 8.80 14.02
N ASN A 55 -9.95 7.80 13.28
CA ASN A 55 -10.57 6.49 13.17
C ASN A 55 -9.93 5.43 14.09
N ARG A 56 -8.81 5.76 14.76
CA ARG A 56 -8.01 4.86 15.59
C ARG A 56 -7.57 3.58 14.86
N VAL A 57 -7.20 3.71 13.59
CA VAL A 57 -6.80 2.59 12.73
C VAL A 57 -5.32 2.71 12.34
N TRP A 58 -4.60 1.60 12.45
CA TRP A 58 -3.25 1.48 11.90
C TRP A 58 -3.31 1.08 10.43
N TYR A 59 -2.42 1.66 9.65
CA TYR A 59 -2.14 1.25 8.29
C TYR A 59 -0.71 0.75 8.24
N TYR A 60 -0.49 -0.34 7.51
CA TYR A 60 0.82 -0.93 7.34
C TYR A 60 1.03 -1.37 5.89
N PHE A 61 2.25 -1.25 5.39
CA PHE A 61 2.60 -1.68 4.04
C PHE A 61 3.09 -3.13 4.07
N LYS A 62 2.43 -4.02 3.33
CA LYS A 62 2.81 -5.43 3.23
C LYS A 62 2.35 -6.04 1.91
N ASN A 63 3.23 -6.84 1.31
CA ASN A 63 2.96 -7.54 0.05
C ASN A 63 2.48 -6.57 -1.04
N HIS A 64 3.20 -5.47 -1.24
CA HIS A 64 2.93 -4.47 -2.29
C HIS A 64 1.68 -3.60 -2.08
N SER A 65 0.99 -3.69 -0.95
CA SER A 65 -0.19 -2.87 -0.67
C SER A 65 -0.27 -2.40 0.79
N TRP A 66 -0.88 -1.24 0.97
CA TRP A 66 -1.29 -0.70 2.26
C TRP A 66 -2.53 -1.44 2.76
N LYS A 67 -2.45 -1.95 3.98
CA LYS A 67 -3.53 -2.69 4.65
C LYS A 67 -3.87 -2.03 5.97
N THR A 68 -5.08 -2.28 6.45
CA THR A 68 -5.52 -1.82 7.76
C THR A 68 -5.28 -2.89 8.81
N SER A 69 -4.88 -2.47 10.01
CA SER A 69 -4.80 -3.30 11.21
C SER A 69 -5.61 -2.60 12.30
N PRO A 70 -6.89 -2.94 12.47
CA PRO A 70 -7.64 -2.52 13.64
C PRO A 70 -6.86 -2.91 14.91
N TYR A 71 -6.77 -1.99 15.87
CA TYR A 71 -6.03 -2.19 17.14
C TYR A 71 -4.50 -2.39 17.01
N GLY A 72 -3.93 -2.37 15.80
CA GLY A 72 -2.48 -2.39 15.59
C GLY A 72 -1.79 -3.71 15.97
N GLY A 73 -2.47 -4.85 15.82
CA GLY A 73 -1.84 -6.16 16.06
C GLY A 73 -0.59 -6.42 15.21
N HIS A 74 -0.55 -5.88 13.98
CA HIS A 74 0.59 -6.05 13.07
C HIS A 74 1.87 -5.38 13.61
N ILE A 75 1.77 -4.13 14.09
CA ILE A 75 2.93 -3.44 14.67
C ILE A 75 3.33 -4.06 16.01
N THR A 76 2.37 -4.49 16.84
CA THR A 76 2.68 -5.22 18.08
C THR A 76 3.48 -6.49 17.78
N PHE A 77 3.10 -7.26 16.76
CA PHE A 77 3.85 -8.45 16.35
C PHE A 77 5.28 -8.10 15.93
N HIS A 78 5.48 -7.11 15.04
CA HIS A 78 6.81 -6.67 14.61
C HIS A 78 7.68 -6.16 15.78
N ILE A 79 7.09 -5.45 16.74
CA ILE A 79 7.81 -5.03 17.97
C ILE A 79 8.31 -6.25 18.74
N MET A 80 7.49 -7.30 18.86
CA MET A 80 7.83 -8.50 19.64
C MET A 80 8.80 -9.42 18.90
N SER A 81 8.71 -9.51 17.57
CA SER A 81 9.53 -10.43 16.76
C SER A 81 10.85 -9.82 16.28
N ASP A 82 10.82 -8.58 15.80
CA ASP A 82 11.91 -8.04 14.96
C ASP A 82 12.75 -7.01 15.69
N LEU A 83 12.14 -6.19 16.56
CA LEU A 83 12.81 -5.06 17.20
C LEU A 83 14.04 -5.48 18.01
N PHE A 84 13.98 -6.63 18.69
CA PHE A 84 15.10 -7.13 19.46
C PHE A 84 16.31 -7.45 18.56
N GLU A 85 16.08 -8.11 17.42
CA GLU A 85 17.17 -8.44 16.48
C GLU A 85 17.79 -7.18 15.86
N ILE A 86 16.97 -6.18 15.55
CA ILE A 86 17.46 -4.87 15.06
C ILE A 86 18.35 -4.20 16.11
N LEU A 87 17.92 -4.20 17.38
CA LEU A 87 18.71 -3.64 18.48
C LEU A 87 20.02 -4.40 18.68
N MET A 88 20.00 -5.75 18.60
CA MET A 88 21.21 -6.57 18.73
C MET A 88 22.22 -6.30 17.62
N ALA A 89 21.75 -6.08 16.38
CA ALA A 89 22.62 -5.68 15.28
C ALA A 89 23.30 -4.33 15.56
N ARG A 90 22.54 -3.34 16.05
CA ARG A 90 23.08 -2.01 16.40
C ARG A 90 24.04 -2.07 17.60
N ILE A 91 23.76 -2.87 18.63
CA ILE A 91 24.66 -3.10 19.78
C ILE A 91 26.04 -3.59 19.31
N LYS A 92 26.06 -4.50 18.33
CA LYS A 92 27.30 -5.05 17.77
C LYS A 92 28.09 -3.99 16.99
N ILE A 93 27.40 -3.11 16.26
CA ILE A 93 28.03 -2.04 15.47
C ILE A 93 28.61 -0.95 16.40
N LEU A 94 27.89 -0.63 17.47
CA LEU A 94 28.19 0.47 18.39
C LEU A 94 29.07 0.04 19.58
N ASP A 95 29.47 -1.22 19.64
CA ASP A 95 30.27 -1.83 20.71
C ASP A 95 29.72 -1.57 22.13
N ILE A 96 28.40 -1.74 22.29
CA ILE A 96 27.69 -1.50 23.56
C ILE A 96 27.74 -2.76 24.44
N ASP A 97 27.90 -2.58 25.76
CA ASP A 97 27.85 -3.68 26.74
C ASP A 97 26.49 -4.40 26.71
N LYS A 98 26.55 -5.73 26.53
CA LYS A 98 25.39 -6.63 26.41
C LYS A 98 24.70 -6.92 27.74
N LYS A 99 25.15 -6.33 28.84
CA LYS A 99 24.59 -6.51 30.19
C LYS A 99 23.06 -6.41 30.26
N TRP A 100 22.44 -5.59 29.40
CA TRP A 100 21.01 -5.30 29.42
C TRP A 100 20.15 -6.16 28.48
N CYS A 101 20.76 -6.97 27.62
CA CYS A 101 20.08 -7.65 26.51
C CYS A 101 19.04 -8.69 26.98
N SER A 102 19.34 -9.50 28.00
CA SER A 102 18.42 -10.55 28.48
C SER A 102 17.13 -9.97 29.07
N LYS A 103 17.26 -8.93 29.88
CA LYS A 103 16.14 -8.20 30.48
C LYS A 103 15.28 -7.50 29.42
N LEU A 104 15.93 -6.86 28.44
CA LEU A 104 15.24 -6.18 27.36
C LEU A 104 14.48 -7.17 26.47
N LYS A 105 15.08 -8.34 26.16
CA LYS A 105 14.40 -9.41 25.42
C LYS A 105 13.12 -9.87 26.13
N ALA A 106 13.21 -10.16 27.42
CA ALA A 106 12.06 -10.56 28.22
C ALA A 106 10.95 -9.50 28.22
N LYS A 107 11.31 -8.21 28.38
CA LYS A 107 10.36 -7.10 28.31
C LYS A 107 9.68 -6.99 26.94
N LEU A 108 10.45 -7.00 25.85
CA LEU A 108 9.91 -6.86 24.48
C LEU A 108 9.01 -8.03 24.10
N SER A 109 9.28 -9.23 24.62
CA SER A 109 8.43 -10.41 24.42
C SER A 109 7.11 -10.37 25.21
N ALA A 110 6.93 -9.42 26.14
CA ALA A 110 5.71 -9.27 26.91
C ALA A 110 4.68 -8.42 26.15
N ILE A 111 3.51 -9.00 25.84
CA ILE A 111 2.46 -8.34 25.04
C ILE A 111 2.01 -7.00 25.63
N ASN A 112 1.92 -6.89 26.96
CA ASN A 112 1.52 -5.64 27.63
C ASN A 112 2.52 -4.51 27.39
N PHE A 113 3.82 -4.82 27.39
CA PHE A 113 4.86 -3.83 27.13
C PHE A 113 4.89 -3.43 25.65
N ALA A 114 4.75 -4.41 24.74
CA ALA A 114 4.63 -4.14 23.31
C ALA A 114 3.40 -3.27 22.98
N ASN A 115 2.27 -3.49 23.65
CA ASN A 115 1.08 -2.65 23.53
C ASN A 115 1.32 -1.22 24.02
N GLN A 116 2.00 -1.03 25.15
CA GLN A 116 2.37 0.31 25.64
C GLN A 116 3.28 1.05 24.64
N ILE A 117 4.24 0.34 24.04
CA ILE A 117 5.11 0.89 22.98
C ILE A 117 4.27 1.28 21.77
N ARG A 118 3.38 0.40 21.28
CA ARG A 118 2.46 0.68 20.16
C ARG A 118 1.65 1.94 20.42
N ASP A 119 0.99 2.02 21.58
CA ASP A 119 0.07 3.11 21.90
C ASP A 119 0.81 4.45 21.99
N THR A 120 2.04 4.44 22.52
CA THR A 120 2.92 5.62 22.53
C THR A 120 3.44 5.96 21.14
N ALA A 121 3.78 4.95 20.33
CA ALA A 121 4.25 5.13 18.96
C ALA A 121 3.16 5.72 18.06
N ALA A 122 1.89 5.43 18.34
CA ALA A 122 0.74 5.99 17.63
C ALA A 122 0.79 7.53 17.56
N LEU A 123 1.19 8.18 18.66
CA LEU A 123 1.36 9.64 18.76
C LEU A 123 2.50 10.14 17.87
N HIS A 124 3.58 9.36 17.74
CA HIS A 124 4.68 9.71 16.85
C HIS A 124 4.31 9.53 15.39
N PHE A 125 3.58 8.47 15.05
CA PHE A 125 3.12 8.22 13.69
C PHE A 125 2.05 9.21 13.22
N SER A 126 1.15 9.66 14.11
CA SER A 126 0.17 10.70 13.77
C SER A 126 0.81 12.07 13.58
N ASN A 127 1.78 12.44 14.43
CA ASN A 127 2.42 13.76 14.39
C ASN A 127 3.48 13.89 13.29
N ARG A 128 4.25 12.82 13.03
CA ARG A 128 5.35 12.87 12.02
C ARG A 128 4.85 12.73 10.60
N LYS A 129 3.70 12.09 10.40
CA LYS A 129 3.18 11.80 9.06
C LYS A 129 1.84 12.48 8.93
N HIS A 130 1.71 13.38 7.94
CA HIS A 130 0.44 13.99 7.58
C HIS A 130 -0.57 12.90 7.13
N PHE A 131 -1.22 12.24 8.09
CA PHE A 131 -2.09 11.09 7.84
C PHE A 131 -3.25 11.46 6.91
N ASP A 132 -3.79 12.68 7.08
CA ASP A 132 -4.85 13.20 6.23
C ASP A 132 -4.38 13.28 4.76
N GLU A 133 -3.14 13.69 4.49
CA GLU A 133 -2.58 13.69 3.13
C GLU A 133 -2.36 12.27 2.58
N PHE A 134 -1.83 11.36 3.40
CA PHE A 134 -1.68 9.95 3.03
C PHE A 134 -3.02 9.35 2.62
N LYS A 135 -4.06 9.56 3.42
CA LYS A 135 -5.41 9.05 3.14
C LYS A 135 -6.00 9.64 1.86
N LEU A 136 -5.73 10.91 1.55
CA LEU A 136 -6.13 11.53 0.28
C LEU A 136 -5.37 10.93 -0.91
N LYS A 137 -4.06 10.66 -0.75
CA LYS A 137 -3.19 10.08 -1.79
C LYS A 137 -3.43 8.58 -2.02
N LEU A 138 -3.93 7.84 -1.03
CA LEU A 138 -4.18 6.40 -1.11
C LEU A 138 -5.06 6.03 -2.31
N ASP A 139 -4.54 5.22 -3.24
CA ASP A 139 -5.14 4.82 -4.52
C ASP A 139 -5.50 5.96 -5.47
N SER A 140 -4.95 7.17 -5.28
CA SER A 140 -5.24 8.32 -6.17
C SER A 140 -4.52 8.26 -7.51
N ASN A 141 -3.40 7.54 -7.61
CA ASN A 141 -2.61 7.50 -8.83
C ASN A 141 -3.20 6.51 -9.85
N LEU A 142 -3.91 7.06 -10.83
CA LEU A 142 -4.56 6.31 -11.90
C LEU A 142 -3.57 5.57 -12.84
N ASN A 143 -2.29 5.94 -12.81
CA ASN A 143 -1.27 5.32 -13.68
C ASN A 143 -0.71 4.03 -13.10
N LEU A 144 -1.04 3.66 -11.87
CA LEU A 144 -0.45 2.51 -11.18
C LEU A 144 -1.46 1.40 -11.03
N LEU A 145 -1.16 0.21 -11.54
CA LEU A 145 -1.96 -1.01 -11.33
C LEU A 145 -1.13 -2.01 -10.53
N CYS A 146 -1.55 -2.31 -9.30
CA CYS A 146 -0.83 -3.27 -8.46
C CYS A 146 -1.32 -4.69 -8.70
N PHE A 147 -0.38 -5.58 -8.99
CA PHE A 147 -0.54 -7.04 -9.16
C PHE A 147 0.20 -7.77 -8.02
N LYS A 148 0.10 -9.10 -7.99
CA LYS A 148 0.86 -9.92 -7.01
C LYS A 148 2.38 -9.78 -7.16
N ASN A 149 2.87 -9.63 -8.39
CA ASN A 149 4.29 -9.59 -8.74
C ASN A 149 4.87 -8.18 -8.93
N GLY A 150 4.13 -7.12 -8.61
CA GLY A 150 4.64 -5.75 -8.70
C GLY A 150 3.55 -4.74 -9.06
N VAL A 151 3.97 -3.51 -9.38
CA VAL A 151 3.09 -2.46 -9.88
C VAL A 151 3.42 -2.18 -11.34
N TYR A 152 2.41 -2.23 -12.19
CA TYR A 152 2.53 -1.83 -13.58
C TYR A 152 2.31 -0.32 -13.69
N ASP A 153 3.32 0.39 -14.14
CA ASP A 153 3.27 1.83 -14.35
C ASP A 153 2.84 2.10 -15.80
N LEU A 154 1.63 2.62 -15.97
CA LEU A 154 1.05 2.94 -17.28
C LEU A 154 1.79 4.07 -18.01
N LYS A 155 2.51 4.94 -17.29
CA LYS A 155 3.32 6.00 -17.91
C LYS A 155 4.64 5.48 -18.44
N LEU A 156 5.30 4.61 -17.67
CA LEU A 156 6.57 4.00 -18.05
C LEU A 156 6.41 2.78 -18.96
N GLY A 157 5.21 2.16 -18.96
CA GLY A 157 4.93 0.95 -19.72
C GLY A 157 5.67 -0.29 -19.20
N MET A 158 5.93 -0.38 -17.89
CA MET A 158 6.70 -1.48 -17.30
C MET A 158 6.16 -1.92 -15.94
N LEU A 159 6.37 -3.20 -15.63
CA LEU A 159 6.21 -3.75 -14.30
C LEU A 159 7.46 -3.43 -13.46
N ARG A 160 7.25 -2.90 -12.25
CA ARG A 160 8.32 -2.57 -11.30
C ARG A 160 7.94 -2.96 -9.88
N ASP A 161 8.92 -2.91 -8.98
CA ASP A 161 8.68 -3.09 -7.55
C ASP A 161 7.81 -1.95 -6.99
N VAL A 162 6.97 -2.31 -6.02
CA VAL A 162 6.05 -1.38 -5.37
C VAL A 162 6.73 -0.69 -4.21
N MET A 163 6.63 0.63 -4.18
CA MET A 163 7.16 1.45 -3.12
C MET A 163 6.03 1.86 -2.17
N PRO A 164 6.29 2.00 -0.86
CA PRO A 164 5.29 2.52 0.08
C PRO A 164 4.70 3.88 -0.36
N ASP A 165 5.53 4.72 -0.99
CA ASP A 165 5.15 6.04 -1.49
C ASP A 165 4.22 5.99 -2.72
N ASP A 166 4.06 4.84 -3.37
CA ASP A 166 3.04 4.64 -4.41
C ASP A 166 1.61 4.75 -3.85
N ASN A 167 1.45 4.64 -2.52
CA ASN A 167 0.19 4.78 -1.81
C ASN A 167 -0.91 3.88 -2.37
N ILE A 168 -0.63 2.60 -2.62
CA ILE A 168 -1.60 1.65 -3.19
C ILE A 168 -2.17 0.76 -2.09
N SER A 169 -3.50 0.64 -1.99
CA SER A 169 -4.19 -0.35 -1.16
C SER A 169 -4.94 -1.40 -2.00
N MET A 170 -5.36 -1.05 -3.22
CA MET A 170 -6.02 -1.97 -4.14
C MET A 170 -5.00 -2.82 -4.89
N GLN A 171 -5.09 -4.15 -4.72
CA GLN A 171 -4.19 -5.11 -5.37
C GLN A 171 -4.99 -6.18 -6.12
N ILE A 172 -4.63 -6.41 -7.38
CA ILE A 172 -5.18 -7.45 -8.24
C ILE A 172 -4.61 -8.81 -7.84
N ASP A 173 -5.47 -9.82 -7.72
CA ASP A 173 -5.16 -11.12 -7.11
C ASP A 173 -4.47 -12.13 -8.07
N TYR A 174 -3.73 -11.63 -9.06
CA TYR A 174 -2.94 -12.47 -9.98
C TYR A 174 -1.64 -11.75 -10.40
N CYS A 175 -0.71 -12.51 -10.99
CA CYS A 175 0.56 -11.97 -11.50
C CYS A 175 0.36 -11.40 -12.91
N PHE A 176 0.88 -10.20 -13.15
CA PHE A 176 0.91 -9.64 -14.50
C PHE A 176 1.84 -10.47 -15.38
N GLU A 177 1.31 -10.93 -16.52
CA GLU A 177 2.05 -11.59 -17.58
C GLU A 177 1.72 -10.92 -18.92
N PRO A 178 2.71 -10.58 -19.75
CA PRO A 178 2.46 -10.04 -21.08
C PRO A 178 1.70 -11.07 -21.92
N TYR A 179 0.47 -10.74 -22.33
CA TYR A 179 -0.33 -11.58 -23.19
C TYR A 179 -0.61 -10.88 -24.51
N ASN A 180 -0.31 -11.54 -25.62
CA ASN A 180 -0.72 -11.09 -26.94
C ASN A 180 -2.14 -11.61 -27.21
N LEU A 181 -3.09 -10.69 -27.33
CA LEU A 181 -4.48 -11.05 -27.59
C LEU A 181 -4.59 -11.71 -28.98
N ASN A 182 -4.89 -13.00 -29.03
CA ASN A 182 -5.03 -13.74 -30.28
C ASN A 182 -6.28 -13.31 -31.06
N ASN A 183 -6.17 -13.28 -32.39
CA ASN A 183 -7.23 -12.88 -33.34
C ASN A 183 -8.49 -13.77 -33.31
N GLN A 184 -8.51 -14.82 -32.50
CA GLN A 184 -9.59 -15.81 -32.46
C GLN A 184 -10.82 -15.35 -31.66
N ILE A 185 -10.64 -14.42 -30.71
CA ILE A 185 -11.72 -14.01 -29.78
C ILE A 185 -12.67 -13.00 -30.46
N ILE A 186 -12.12 -12.05 -31.22
CA ILE A 186 -12.88 -11.06 -31.99
C ILE A 186 -12.26 -11.05 -33.41
N PRO A 187 -12.84 -11.81 -34.36
CA PRO A 187 -12.24 -11.98 -35.69
C PRO A 187 -12.14 -10.66 -36.45
N ASP A 188 -13.20 -9.85 -36.38
CA ASP A 188 -13.26 -8.54 -37.02
C ASP A 188 -12.24 -7.57 -36.40
N GLU A 189 -11.35 -7.03 -37.24
CA GLU A 189 -10.21 -6.22 -36.78
C GLU A 189 -10.65 -4.84 -36.28
N GLU A 190 -11.55 -4.16 -36.99
CA GLU A 190 -12.05 -2.84 -36.58
C GLU A 190 -12.78 -2.91 -35.24
N MET A 191 -13.67 -3.89 -35.08
CA MET A 191 -14.38 -4.14 -33.83
C MET A 191 -13.42 -4.50 -32.69
N ARG A 192 -12.38 -5.30 -32.97
CA ARG A 192 -11.37 -5.68 -31.96
C ARG A 192 -10.57 -4.47 -31.50
N ILE A 193 -10.08 -3.64 -32.43
CA ILE A 193 -9.37 -2.40 -32.11
C ILE A 193 -10.27 -1.49 -31.28
N PHE A 194 -11.53 -1.32 -31.67
CA PHE A 194 -12.50 -0.52 -30.92
C PHE A 194 -12.67 -1.01 -29.48
N TYR A 195 -12.89 -2.32 -29.29
CA TYR A 195 -13.00 -2.91 -27.96
C TYR A 195 -11.70 -2.73 -27.16
N LEU A 196 -10.54 -3.06 -27.74
CA LEU A 196 -9.23 -2.92 -27.08
C LEU A 196 -8.94 -1.48 -26.65
N MET A 197 -9.19 -0.49 -27.51
CA MET A 197 -9.05 0.93 -27.17
C MET A 197 -9.95 1.31 -25.99
N ARG A 198 -11.17 0.76 -25.96
CA ARG A 198 -12.10 1.02 -24.86
C ARG A 198 -11.66 0.35 -23.55
N LEU A 199 -11.19 -0.89 -23.61
CA LEU A 199 -10.63 -1.60 -22.45
C LEU A 199 -9.41 -0.85 -21.91
N ALA A 200 -8.51 -0.42 -22.80
CA ALA A 200 -7.34 0.38 -22.44
C ALA A 200 -7.74 1.71 -21.75
N SER A 201 -8.82 2.36 -22.20
CA SER A 201 -9.33 3.57 -21.55
C SER A 201 -9.81 3.32 -20.11
N ALA A 202 -10.32 2.13 -19.80
CA ALA A 202 -10.74 1.76 -18.45
C ALA A 202 -9.54 1.51 -17.51
N LEU A 203 -8.40 1.04 -18.04
CA LEU A 203 -7.17 0.86 -17.25
C LEU A 203 -6.67 2.18 -16.67
N GLY A 204 -6.72 3.26 -17.47
CA GLY A 204 -6.23 4.58 -17.07
C GLY A 204 -7.15 5.34 -16.11
N GLY A 205 -8.36 4.83 -15.81
CA GLY A 205 -9.28 5.42 -14.83
C GLY A 205 -9.68 6.87 -15.07
N HIS A 206 -9.34 7.44 -16.23
CA HIS A 206 -9.73 8.80 -16.59
C HIS A 206 -11.22 8.83 -16.88
N LEU A 207 -11.91 9.80 -16.27
CA LEU A 207 -13.34 10.04 -16.50
C LEU A 207 -13.56 10.37 -17.98
N CYS A 208 -13.93 9.36 -18.73
CA CYS A 208 -14.51 9.54 -20.05
C CYS A 208 -15.99 9.82 -19.80
N ASN A 209 -16.49 11.01 -20.11
CA ASN A 209 -17.92 11.37 -20.08
C ASN A 209 -18.71 10.60 -21.18
N LYS A 210 -18.55 9.28 -21.25
CA LYS A 210 -19.04 8.39 -22.29
C LYS A 210 -19.60 7.13 -21.64
N LEU A 211 -20.93 7.03 -21.61
CA LEU A 211 -21.62 5.78 -21.32
C LEU A 211 -21.49 4.86 -22.55
N MET A 212 -21.00 3.64 -22.35
CA MET A 212 -20.94 2.66 -23.43
C MET A 212 -22.10 1.68 -23.28
N ILE A 213 -22.97 1.63 -24.29
CA ILE A 213 -24.06 0.65 -24.37
C ILE A 213 -23.69 -0.35 -25.46
N LEU A 214 -23.47 -1.60 -25.08
CA LEU A 214 -23.13 -2.68 -26.00
C LEU A 214 -24.41 -3.36 -26.49
N ILE A 215 -24.96 -2.85 -27.58
CA ILE A 215 -26.17 -3.43 -28.20
C ILE A 215 -25.75 -4.56 -29.14
N GLY A 216 -26.35 -5.74 -29.02
CA GLY A 216 -26.10 -6.86 -29.91
C GLY A 216 -27.30 -7.80 -29.98
N ALA A 217 -27.70 -8.18 -31.18
CA ALA A 217 -28.68 -9.22 -31.38
C ALA A 217 -28.01 -10.58 -31.16
N ARG A 218 -28.35 -11.25 -30.05
CA ARG A 218 -27.87 -12.58 -29.60
C ARG A 218 -26.41 -12.68 -29.10
N ALA A 219 -26.20 -13.78 -28.36
CA ALA A 219 -25.10 -14.11 -27.46
C ALA A 219 -23.72 -14.27 -28.13
N ASN A 220 -23.10 -13.16 -28.52
CA ASN A 220 -21.75 -13.13 -29.13
C ASN A 220 -20.63 -12.88 -28.10
N GLY A 221 -20.74 -13.40 -26.87
CA GLY A 221 -19.69 -13.26 -25.86
C GLY A 221 -19.46 -11.82 -25.33
N LYS A 222 -20.32 -10.84 -25.67
CA LYS A 222 -20.20 -9.45 -25.17
C LYS A 222 -20.21 -9.36 -23.65
N SER A 223 -21.13 -10.08 -22.99
CA SER A 223 -21.17 -10.19 -21.53
C SER A 223 -19.93 -10.92 -20.97
N LEU A 224 -19.40 -11.92 -21.67
CA LEU A 224 -18.18 -12.60 -21.23
C LEU A 224 -16.96 -11.67 -21.31
N LEU A 225 -16.82 -10.94 -22.43
CA LEU A 225 -15.67 -10.08 -22.72
C LEU A 225 -15.65 -8.78 -21.94
N VAL A 226 -16.81 -8.21 -21.62
CA VAL A 226 -16.89 -6.90 -20.97
C VAL A 226 -17.31 -7.03 -19.52
N GLN A 227 -18.15 -8.00 -19.17
CA GLN A 227 -18.56 -8.20 -17.80
C GLN A 227 -17.50 -9.04 -17.07
N GLN A 228 -17.25 -10.27 -17.51
CA GLN A 228 -16.37 -11.17 -16.76
C GLN A 228 -14.88 -10.85 -16.92
N LEU A 229 -14.40 -10.59 -18.14
CA LEU A 229 -12.97 -10.35 -18.35
C LEU A 229 -12.51 -9.05 -17.68
N LEU A 230 -13.24 -7.94 -17.79
CA LEU A 230 -12.84 -6.68 -17.16
C LEU A 230 -12.95 -6.72 -15.65
N GLU A 231 -14.04 -7.26 -15.11
CA GLU A 231 -14.21 -7.35 -13.65
C GLU A 231 -13.13 -8.25 -13.04
N LEU A 232 -12.81 -9.38 -13.69
CA LEU A 232 -11.72 -10.25 -13.24
C LEU A 232 -10.34 -9.62 -13.43
N ALA A 233 -10.09 -8.93 -14.56
CA ALA A 233 -8.80 -8.33 -14.85
C ALA A 233 -8.50 -7.10 -13.97
N LEU A 234 -9.49 -6.25 -13.75
CA LEU A 234 -9.34 -5.05 -12.91
C LEU A 234 -9.50 -5.38 -11.42
N GLY A 235 -10.14 -6.50 -11.07
CA GLY A 235 -10.34 -6.94 -9.70
C GLY A 235 -10.88 -5.81 -8.81
N PRO A 236 -10.13 -5.37 -7.78
CA PRO A 236 -10.59 -4.33 -6.87
C PRO A 236 -10.80 -2.96 -7.53
N TYR A 237 -10.28 -2.71 -8.73
CA TYR A 237 -10.50 -1.46 -9.46
C TYR A 237 -11.85 -1.42 -10.20
N ALA A 238 -12.55 -2.55 -10.32
CA ALA A 238 -13.88 -2.64 -10.92
C ALA A 238 -14.97 -2.82 -9.84
N ILE A 239 -16.18 -2.35 -10.14
CA ILE A 239 -17.37 -2.59 -9.33
C ILE A 239 -18.58 -2.85 -10.23
N SER A 240 -19.51 -3.69 -9.78
CA SER A 240 -20.80 -3.89 -10.41
C SER A 240 -21.90 -3.24 -9.56
N TRP A 241 -22.80 -2.51 -10.20
CA TRP A 241 -23.93 -1.82 -9.60
C TRP A 241 -25.25 -2.37 -10.15
N SER A 242 -26.30 -2.20 -9.37
CA SER A 242 -27.65 -2.51 -9.82
C SER A 242 -28.18 -1.39 -10.73
N THR A 243 -28.99 -1.75 -11.72
CA THR A 243 -29.70 -0.77 -12.56
C THR A 243 -30.68 0.12 -11.78
N GLN A 244 -31.01 -0.23 -10.53
CA GLN A 244 -31.87 0.56 -9.66
C GLN A 244 -31.19 1.85 -9.18
N LEU A 245 -29.88 1.82 -8.96
CA LEU A 245 -29.08 2.99 -8.58
C LEU A 245 -29.16 4.11 -9.62
N LEU A 246 -29.27 3.76 -10.91
CA LEU A 246 -29.44 4.75 -11.98
C LEU A 246 -30.81 5.44 -11.96
N LYS A 247 -31.80 4.83 -11.29
CA LYS A 247 -33.19 5.32 -11.24
C LYS A 247 -33.54 6.01 -9.93
N GLN A 248 -32.70 5.88 -8.91
CA GLN A 248 -33.00 6.33 -7.57
C GLN A 248 -32.59 7.80 -7.38
N GLU A 249 -33.45 8.58 -6.73
CA GLU A 249 -33.09 9.93 -6.27
C GLU A 249 -32.24 9.83 -4.99
N PHE A 250 -31.06 10.44 -5.02
CA PHE A 250 -30.16 10.43 -3.87
C PHE A 250 -30.60 11.50 -2.86
N ASN A 251 -30.95 11.08 -1.64
CA ASN A 251 -31.18 12.01 -0.56
C ASN A 251 -29.83 12.52 -0.03
N VAL A 252 -29.58 13.82 -0.18
CA VAL A 252 -28.29 14.49 0.11
C VAL A 252 -27.83 14.29 1.56
N CYS A 253 -28.75 14.09 2.50
CA CYS A 253 -28.45 13.97 3.93
C CYS A 253 -28.28 12.51 4.41
N SER A 254 -28.55 11.51 3.58
CA SER A 254 -28.40 10.09 3.98
C SER A 254 -27.11 9.49 3.42
N PRO A 255 -26.32 8.75 4.22
CA PRO A 255 -25.18 8.01 3.70
C PRO A 255 -25.61 7.00 2.63
N ASN A 256 -24.93 7.00 1.48
CA ASN A 256 -25.14 5.98 0.44
C ASN A 256 -23.87 5.10 0.29
N PRO A 257 -23.85 3.88 0.85
CA PRO A 257 -22.68 3.01 0.81
C PRO A 257 -22.36 2.49 -0.60
N GLU A 258 -23.37 2.34 -1.48
CA GLU A 258 -23.16 1.89 -2.86
C GLU A 258 -22.50 2.97 -3.70
N LEU A 259 -22.86 4.23 -3.51
CA LEU A 259 -22.15 5.35 -4.14
C LEU A 259 -20.72 5.49 -3.58
N ALA A 260 -20.56 5.32 -2.27
CA ALA A 260 -19.26 5.38 -1.62
C ALA A 260 -18.29 4.28 -2.10
N SER A 261 -18.80 3.11 -2.49
CA SER A 261 -17.97 1.99 -2.96
C SER A 261 -17.39 2.20 -4.37
N ALA A 262 -17.95 3.12 -5.17
CA ALA A 262 -17.36 3.54 -6.43
C ALA A 262 -16.18 4.51 -6.28
N ASN A 263 -15.89 4.99 -5.07
CA ASN A 263 -14.75 5.87 -4.85
C ASN A 263 -13.44 5.20 -5.31
N LYS A 264 -12.70 5.90 -6.19
CA LYS A 264 -11.43 5.47 -6.79
C LYS A 264 -11.49 4.18 -7.63
N LYS A 265 -12.69 3.73 -8.01
CA LYS A 265 -12.87 2.67 -9.00
C LYS A 265 -12.64 3.23 -10.41
N ARG A 266 -12.15 2.37 -11.31
CA ARG A 266 -11.82 2.72 -12.69
C ARG A 266 -12.87 2.23 -13.69
N PHE A 267 -13.64 1.22 -13.30
CA PHE A 267 -14.70 0.65 -14.11
C PHE A 267 -15.93 0.37 -13.25
N ILE A 268 -17.08 0.79 -13.76
CA ILE A 268 -18.39 0.53 -13.16
C ILE A 268 -19.21 -0.21 -14.21
N ASN A 269 -19.63 -1.41 -13.86
CA ASN A 269 -20.59 -2.19 -14.63
C ASN A 269 -21.99 -1.97 -14.05
N VAL A 270 -23.01 -1.83 -14.89
CA VAL A 270 -24.39 -1.56 -14.48
C VAL A 270 -25.37 -2.44 -15.24
#